data_AF-A0A529K546-F1
#
_entry.id   AF-A0A529K546-F1
#
_cell.length_a   1.000
_cell.length_b   1.000
_cell.length_c   1.000
_cell.angle_alpha   90.00
_cell.angle_beta   90.00
_cell.angle_gamma   90.00
#
_symmetry.space_group_name_H-M   'P 1'
#
loop_
_entity.id
_entity.type
_entity.pdbx_description
1 polymer ?
#
loop_
_entity_poly.entity_id
_entity_poly.type
_entity_poly.pdbx_seq_one_letter_code
_entity_poly.pdbx_strand_id
1 'polypeptide(L)' 'MDRLQFFTPVRISRGQESPAEEIYSVAEAMGFLRKWPIGRRGPVYQRAVNCCSAALAGRM' A
#
# COMPACT_ATOMS: atom_id res chain seq x y z
N MET A 1 -17.12 2.56 -10.92
CA MET A 1 -16.23 2.55 -9.74
C MET A 1 -15.02 1.72 -10.09
N ASP A 2 -13.83 2.31 -10.02
CA ASP A 2 -12.59 1.60 -10.29
C ASP A 2 -12.40 0.54 -9.19
N ARG A 3 -12.38 -0.75 -9.55
CA ARG A 3 -12.52 -1.87 -8.59
C ARG A 3 -11.34 -1.95 -7.60
N LEU A 4 -10.29 -1.17 -7.83
CA LEU A 4 -9.07 -1.09 -7.04
C LEU A 4 -8.88 0.26 -6.33
N GLN A 5 -9.87 1.15 -6.37
CA GLN A 5 -9.90 2.35 -5.54
C GLN A 5 -10.48 2.06 -4.16
N PHE A 6 -9.89 2.69 -3.15
CA PHE A 6 -10.44 2.67 -1.81
C PHE A 6 -11.63 3.61 -1.71
N PHE A 7 -12.65 3.21 -0.94
CA PHE A 7 -13.83 4.04 -0.69
C PHE A 7 -13.48 5.35 0.04
N THR A 8 -12.42 5.32 0.83
CA THR A 8 -11.86 6.48 1.54
C THR A 8 -10.34 6.36 1.50
N PRO A 9 -9.60 7.46 1.28
CA PRO A 9 -8.14 7.40 1.22
C PRO A 9 -7.54 6.86 2.51
N VAL A 10 -6.57 5.96 2.37
CA VAL A 10 -5.80 5.41 3.48
C VAL A 10 -4.66 6.37 3.80
N ARG A 11 -4.66 6.93 5.01
CA ARG A 11 -3.59 7.81 5.50
C ARG A 11 -2.47 7.01 6.15
N ILE A 12 -1.26 7.16 5.64
CA ILE A 12 -0.06 6.53 6.20
C ILE A 12 0.86 7.57 6.82
N SER A 13 1.03 7.48 8.14
CA SER A 13 1.96 8.35 8.88
C SER A 13 3.33 7.69 8.97
N ARG A 14 4.39 8.36 8.49
CA ARG A 14 5.78 7.85 8.52
C ARG A 14 6.54 8.20 9.81
N GLY A 15 5.92 8.92 10.74
CA GLY A 15 6.50 9.40 12.00
C GLY A 15 5.88 10.75 12.39
N GLN A 16 6.32 11.34 13.50
CA GLN A 16 5.77 12.61 14.00
C GLN A 16 6.04 13.81 13.08
N GLU A 17 7.05 13.73 12.21
CA GLU A 17 7.54 14.88 11.44
C GLU A 17 7.23 14.81 9.93
N SER A 18 6.61 13.74 9.45
CA SER A 18 6.27 13.59 8.03
C SER A 18 4.76 13.74 7.82
N PRO A 19 4.32 14.55 6.83
CA PRO A 19 2.91 14.62 6.47
C PRO A 19 2.39 13.23 6.12
N ALA A 20 1.17 12.94 6.55
CA ALA A 20 0.52 11.67 6.25
C ALA A 20 0.34 11.55 4.73
N GLU A 21 0.84 10.46 4.15
CA GLU A 21 0.65 10.16 2.73
C GLU A 21 -0.73 9.54 2.54
N GLU A 22 -1.53 10.10 1.64
CA GLU A 22 -2.87 9.59 1.32
C GLU A 22 -2.80 8.65 0.12
N ILE A 23 -3.32 7.45 0.30
CA ILE A 23 -3.35 6.41 -0.73
C ILE A 23 -4.80 6.18 -1.14
N TYR A 24 -5.11 6.35 -2.42
CA TYR A 24 -6.47 6.25 -2.96
C TYR A 24 -6.73 4.90 -3.65
N SER A 25 -5.69 4.13 -3.96
CA SER A 25 -5.81 2.88 -4.70
C SER A 25 -4.81 1.80 -4.30
N VAL A 26 -5.11 0.55 -4.68
CA VAL A 26 -4.18 -0.58 -4.53
C VAL A 26 -2.90 -0.36 -5.34
N ALA A 27 -2.99 0.32 -6.48
CA ALA A 27 -1.81 0.66 -7.30
C ALA A 27 -0.86 1.61 -6.56
N GLU A 28 -1.39 2.64 -5.92
CA GLU A 28 -0.61 3.55 -5.08
C GLU A 28 -0.06 2.84 -3.83
N ALA A 29 -0.85 1.96 -3.21
CA ALA A 29 -0.38 1.13 -2.10
C ALA A 29 0.83 0.26 -2.50
N MET A 30 0.80 -0.33 -3.70
CA MET A 30 1.92 -1.07 -4.25
C MET A 30 3.14 -0.17 -4.48
N GLY A 31 2.93 1.04 -5.01
CA GLY A 31 3.99 2.05 -5.17
C GLY A 31 4.65 2.43 -3.84
N PHE A 32 3.84 2.62 -2.80
CA PHE A 32 4.29 2.89 -1.44
C PHE A 32 5.13 1.73 -0.88
N LEU A 33 4.63 0.50 -0.96
CA LEU A 33 5.33 -0.69 -0.48
C LEU A 33 6.69 -0.86 -1.17
N ARG A 34 6.80 -0.63 -2.48
CA ARG A 34 8.09 -0.73 -3.19
C ARG A 34 9.16 0.22 -2.65
N LYS A 35 8.76 1.40 -2.15
CA LYS A 35 9.64 2.39 -1.53
C LYS A 35 9.94 2.10 -0.05
N TRP A 36 9.29 1.09 0.54
CA TRP A 36 9.48 0.75 1.95
C TRP A 36 10.93 0.29 2.22
N PRO A 37 11.58 0.79 3.28
CA PRO A 37 12.99 0.52 3.55
C PRO A 37 13.26 -0.97 3.76
N ILE A 38 14.31 -1.49 3.12
CA ILE A 38 14.64 -2.92 3.09
C ILE A 38 14.82 -3.49 4.50
N GLY A 39 15.45 -2.74 5.40
CA GLY A 39 15.63 -3.15 6.80
C GLY A 39 14.33 -3.29 7.61
N ARG A 40 13.19 -2.81 7.10
CA ARG A 40 11.86 -2.94 7.73
C ARG A 40 10.92 -3.89 6.97
N ARG A 41 11.43 -4.65 5.99
CA ARG A 41 10.66 -5.62 5.21
C ARG A 41 10.57 -6.95 5.96
N GLY A 42 9.59 -7.06 6.85
CA GLY A 42 9.28 -8.30 7.57
C GLY A 42 8.14 -9.11 6.93
N PRO A 43 7.63 -10.14 7.62
CA PRO A 43 6.52 -10.97 7.16
C PRO A 43 5.24 -10.18 6.84
N VAL A 44 4.99 -9.09 7.57
CA VAL A 44 3.86 -8.18 7.34
C VAL A 44 3.99 -7.46 6.00
N TYR A 45 5.19 -6.98 5.67
CA TYR A 45 5.47 -6.37 4.37
C TYR A 45 5.21 -7.35 3.23
N GLN A 46 5.70 -8.59 3.37
CA GLN A 46 5.53 -9.63 2.35
C GLN A 46 4.04 -9.92 2.09
N ARG A 47 3.23 -10.05 3.16
CA ARG A 47 1.77 -10.25 3.03
C ARG A 47 1.10 -9.08 2.33
N ALA A 48 1.43 -7.85 2.69
CA ALA A 48 0.86 -6.66 2.06
C ALA A 48 1.16 -6.61 0.56
N VAL A 49 2.40 -6.89 0.15
CA VAL A 49 2.80 -6.96 -1.26
C VAL A 49 2.04 -8.07 -1.99
N ASN A 50 1.95 -9.27 -1.40
CA ASN A 50 1.26 -10.39 -2.03
C ASN A 50 -0.23 -10.09 -2.26
N CYS A 51 -0.92 -9.52 -1.26
CA CYS A 51 -2.33 -9.12 -1.39
C CYS A 51 -2.50 -8.04 -2.46
N CYS A 52 -1.70 -6.97 -2.45
CA CYS A 52 -1.79 -5.92 -3.46
C CYS A 52 -1.48 -6.46 -4.87
N SER A 53 -0.54 -7.41 -4.99
CA SER A 53 -0.22 -8.04 -6.27
C SER A 53 -1.36 -8.92 -6.78
N ALA A 54 -2.01 -9.70 -5.91
CA ALA A 54 -3.16 -10.52 -6.28
C ALA A 54 -4.35 -9.65 -6.74
N ALA A 55 -4.59 -8.55 -6.02
CA ALA A 55 -5.60 -7.56 -6.37
C ALA A 55 -5.36 -6.93 -7.74
N LEU A 56 -4.14 -6.47 -8.02
CA LEU A 56 -3.76 -5.90 -9.32
C LEU A 56 -3.84 -6.92 -10.46
N ALA A 57 -3.57 -8.20 -10.17
CA ALA A 57 -3.69 -9.29 -11.14
C ALA A 57 -5.14 -9.75 -11.35
N GLY A 58 -6.12 -9.18 -10.63
CA GLY A 58 -7.53 -9.60 -10.70
C GLY A 58 -7.79 -11.01 -10.17
N ARG A 59 -6.93 -11.52 -9.28
CA ARG A 59 -6.99 -12.88 -8.71
C ARG A 59 -7.61 -12.91 -7.31
N MET A 60 -8.46 -11.93 -6.98
CA MET A 60 -9.20 -11.84 -5.71
C MET A 60 -10.63 -12.32 -5.87
#